data_AF-A0A965B1M0-F1
#
_entry.id   AF-A0A965B1M0-F1
#
_cell.length_a   1.000
_cell.length_b   1.000
_cell.length_c   1.000
_cell.angle_alpha   90.00
_cell.angle_beta   90.00
_cell.angle_gamma   90.00
#
_symmetry.space_group_name_H-M   'P 1'
#
loop_
_entity.id
_entity.type
_entity.pdbx_description
1 polymer ?
#
loop_
_entity_poly.entity_id
_entity_poly.type
_entity_poly.pdbx_seq_one_letter_code
_entity_poly.pdbx_strand_id
1 'polypeptide(L)'
;MSTRPEILYPLFAELTSLDGVGPKIAQNFQGLNVERPRDLILTLPHNGIDRRLVDTVQGADFPSVLTLKVKVLSHKPARNKSGAYRVTVEDAKTAFQLVFF
;
A
#
# COMPACT_ATOMS: atom_id res chain seq x y z
N MET A 1 44.23 0.48 -6.87
CA MET A 1 42.81 0.84 -7.04
C MET A 1 42.01 0.01 -6.05
N SER A 2 41.30 0.62 -5.11
CA SER A 2 40.45 -0.16 -4.20
C SER A 2 39.30 -0.74 -5.02
N THR A 3 39.27 -2.05 -5.17
CA THR A 3 38.11 -2.75 -5.73
C THR A 3 36.91 -2.58 -4.79
N ARG A 4 35.70 -2.61 -5.36
CA ARG A 4 34.47 -2.59 -4.58
C ARG A 4 34.42 -3.84 -3.69
N PRO A 5 34.09 -3.72 -2.39
CA PRO A 5 33.89 -4.89 -1.52
C PRO A 5 32.82 -5.84 -2.07
N GLU A 6 33.06 -7.15 -1.96
CA GLU A 6 32.17 -8.18 -2.52
C GLU A 6 30.75 -8.13 -1.95
N ILE A 7 30.61 -7.74 -0.67
CA ILE A 7 29.31 -7.56 -0.01
C ILE A 7 28.39 -6.55 -0.73
N LEU A 8 28.98 -5.64 -1.54
CA LEU A 8 28.22 -4.65 -2.30
C LEU A 8 27.86 -5.12 -3.70
N TYR A 9 28.36 -6.25 -4.20
CA TYR A 9 28.07 -6.73 -5.56
C TYR A 9 26.57 -6.89 -5.84
N PRO A 10 25.74 -7.43 -4.92
CA PRO A 10 24.30 -7.56 -5.16
C PRO A 10 23.61 -6.22 -5.45
N LEU A 11 24.12 -5.09 -4.92
CA LEU A 11 23.54 -3.76 -5.15
C LEU A 11 23.68 -3.29 -6.61
N PHE A 12 24.57 -3.91 -7.38
CA PHE A 12 24.83 -3.58 -8.78
C PHE A 12 24.38 -4.67 -9.76
N ALA A 13 23.74 -5.73 -9.27
CA ALA A 13 23.14 -6.77 -10.10
C ALA A 13 21.89 -6.25 -10.84
N GLU A 14 21.37 -7.07 -11.76
CA GLU A 14 20.08 -6.85 -12.40
C GLU A 14 18.94 -6.89 -11.37
N LEU A 15 17.88 -6.10 -11.57
CA LEU A 15 16.72 -6.09 -10.66
C LEU A 15 16.03 -7.45 -10.54
N THR A 16 16.12 -8.30 -11.56
CA THR A 16 15.58 -9.66 -11.56
C THR A 16 16.27 -10.62 -10.59
N SER A 17 17.38 -10.20 -9.98
CA SER A 17 18.01 -10.92 -8.87
C SER A 17 17.23 -10.79 -7.56
N LEU A 18 16.32 -9.82 -7.44
CA LEU A 18 15.45 -9.66 -6.27
C LEU A 18 14.29 -10.65 -6.34
N ASP A 19 14.01 -11.31 -5.21
CA ASP A 19 12.87 -12.21 -5.12
C ASP A 19 11.55 -11.45 -5.38
N GLY A 20 10.66 -12.08 -6.16
CA GLY A 20 9.43 -11.46 -6.64
C GLY A 20 9.57 -10.46 -7.79
N VAL A 21 10.79 -10.17 -8.28
CA VAL A 21 11.00 -9.26 -9.43
C VAL A 21 11.26 -10.05 -10.72
N GLY A 22 10.20 -10.27 -11.50
CA GLY A 22 10.32 -10.83 -12.85
C GLY A 22 10.63 -9.77 -13.93
N PRO A 23 10.88 -10.17 -15.19
CA PRO A 23 11.20 -9.26 -16.29
C PRO A 23 10.16 -8.14 -16.50
N LYS A 24 8.87 -8.48 -16.39
CA LYS A 24 7.77 -7.51 -16.50
C LYS A 24 7.80 -6.47 -15.38
N ILE A 25 8.14 -6.90 -14.16
CA ILE A 25 8.21 -5.99 -13.01
C ILE A 25 9.42 -5.08 -13.17
N ALA A 26 10.59 -5.63 -13.53
CA ALA A 26 11.80 -4.85 -13.80
C ALA A 26 11.58 -3.77 -14.88
N GLN A 27 10.81 -4.06 -15.93
CA GLN A 27 10.46 -3.07 -16.95
C GLN A 27 9.65 -1.90 -16.38
N ASN A 28 8.74 -2.14 -15.43
CA ASN A 28 7.96 -1.07 -14.80
C ASN A 28 8.83 -0.13 -13.95
N PHE A 29 9.95 -0.61 -13.39
CA PHE A 29 10.89 0.21 -12.60
C PHE A 29 11.63 1.26 -13.45
N GLN A 30 11.70 1.10 -14.77
CA GLN A 30 12.32 2.10 -15.67
C GLN A 30 11.64 3.47 -15.58
N GLY A 31 10.31 3.49 -15.40
CA GLY A 31 9.56 4.74 -15.20
C GLY A 31 9.92 5.49 -13.91
N LEU A 32 10.60 4.82 -12.97
CA LEU A 32 11.08 5.38 -11.71
C LEU A 32 12.58 5.69 -11.74
N ASN A 33 13.26 5.50 -12.89
CA ASN A 33 14.72 5.56 -13.02
C ASN A 33 15.46 4.60 -12.06
N VAL A 34 14.85 3.44 -11.79
CA VAL A 34 15.45 2.38 -10.97
C VAL A 34 15.85 1.25 -11.92
N GLU A 35 17.16 1.03 -12.07
CA GLU A 35 17.70 -0.02 -12.95
C GLU A 35 18.46 -1.09 -12.17
N ARG A 36 18.86 -0.79 -10.92
CA ARG A 36 19.61 -1.69 -10.04
C ARG A 36 19.10 -1.61 -8.61
N PRO A 37 19.33 -2.63 -7.77
CA PRO A 37 18.88 -2.63 -6.37
C PRO A 37 19.36 -1.41 -5.56
N ARG A 38 20.56 -0.88 -5.82
CA ARG A 38 21.05 0.34 -5.17
C ARG A 38 20.14 1.55 -5.43
N ASP A 39 19.56 1.66 -6.63
CA ASP A 39 18.79 2.84 -7.03
C ASP A 39 17.48 2.85 -6.22
N LEU A 40 16.96 1.67 -5.89
CA LEU A 40 15.82 1.45 -5.01
C LEU A 40 16.09 1.93 -3.57
N ILE A 41 17.28 1.64 -3.01
CA ILE A 41 17.69 2.09 -1.66
C ILE A 41 17.81 3.62 -1.59
N LEU A 42 18.23 4.23 -2.69
CA LEU A 42 18.38 5.69 -2.80
C LEU A 42 17.10 6.39 -3.26
N THR A 43 16.04 5.62 -3.55
CA THR A 43 14.71 6.15 -3.86
C THR A 43 13.93 6.30 -2.57
N LEU A 44 13.78 7.54 -2.10
CA LEU A 44 13.03 7.81 -0.88
C LEU A 44 11.53 7.49 -1.06
N PRO A 45 10.85 7.01 0.00
CA PRO A 45 9.39 6.88 -0.03
C PRO A 45 8.72 8.21 -0.33
N HIS A 46 7.74 8.20 -1.24
CA HIS A 46 6.99 9.40 -1.60
C HIS A 46 6.03 9.87 -0.48
N ASN A 47 5.44 8.94 0.26
CA ASN A 47 4.59 9.24 1.41
C ASN A 47 4.55 8.07 2.41
N GLY A 48 3.92 8.30 3.56
CA GLY A 48 3.60 7.28 4.55
C GLY A 48 2.11 7.30 4.87
N ILE A 49 1.56 6.12 5.18
CA ILE A 49 0.20 5.99 5.71
C ILE A 49 0.33 5.56 7.16
N ASP A 50 -0.22 6.36 8.08
CA ASP A 50 -0.33 5.98 9.47
C ASP A 50 -1.42 4.90 9.63
N ARG A 51 -1.01 3.73 10.13
CA ARG A 51 -1.91 2.58 10.36
C ARG A 51 -2.13 2.27 11.84
N ARG A 52 -1.84 3.22 12.72
CA ARG A 52 -2.18 3.10 14.15
C ARG A 52 -3.69 2.91 14.30
N LEU A 53 -4.06 2.02 15.21
CA LEU A 53 -5.46 1.74 15.50
C LEU A 53 -6.09 2.90 16.27
N VAL A 54 -7.26 3.33 15.83
CA VAL A 54 -8.14 4.25 16.56
C VAL A 54 -9.45 3.55 16.91
N ASP A 55 -10.07 3.96 18.00
CA ASP A 55 -11.29 3.31 18.51
C ASP A 55 -12.55 3.68 17.73
N THR A 56 -12.56 4.86 17.10
CA THR A 56 -13.73 5.35 16.37
C THR A 56 -13.37 6.31 15.25
N VAL A 57 -14.25 6.37 14.24
CA VAL A 57 -14.24 7.37 13.16
C VAL A 57 -14.75 8.74 13.63
N GLN A 58 -15.52 8.78 14.73
CA GLN A 58 -16.14 10.00 15.20
C GLN A 58 -15.11 10.98 15.75
N GLY A 59 -15.09 12.21 15.20
CA GLY A 59 -14.15 13.26 15.60
C GLY A 59 -12.78 13.20 14.91
N ALA A 60 -12.61 12.32 13.91
CA ALA A 60 -11.41 12.32 13.09
C ALA A 60 -11.35 13.56 12.18
N ASP A 61 -10.14 14.05 11.92
CA ASP A 61 -9.90 15.14 10.98
C ASP A 61 -9.99 14.62 9.54
N PHE A 62 -11.01 15.02 8.80
CA PHE A 62 -11.23 14.60 7.42
C PHE A 62 -10.69 15.64 6.41
N PRO A 63 -10.15 15.21 5.25
CA PRO A 63 -9.97 13.81 4.82
C PRO A 63 -8.70 13.16 5.42
N SER A 64 -8.82 11.94 5.94
CA SER A 64 -7.70 11.16 6.46
C SER A 64 -7.90 9.66 6.27
N VAL A 65 -6.81 8.91 6.38
CA VAL A 65 -6.83 7.44 6.40
C VAL A 65 -6.85 6.98 7.85
N LEU A 66 -7.83 6.14 8.21
CA LEU A 66 -7.99 5.61 9.56
C LEU A 66 -7.91 4.08 9.54
N THR A 67 -7.29 3.51 10.56
CA THR A 67 -7.31 2.06 10.81
C THR A 67 -8.08 1.83 12.11
N LEU A 68 -9.17 1.09 12.06
CA LEU A 68 -10.04 0.87 13.20
C LEU A 68 -10.62 -0.55 13.20
N LYS A 69 -10.91 -1.05 14.40
CA LYS A 69 -11.64 -2.30 14.57
C LYS A 69 -13.14 -2.03 14.43
N VAL A 70 -13.81 -2.80 13.59
CA VAL A 70 -15.25 -2.68 13.37
C VAL A 70 -15.95 -4.02 13.48
N LYS A 71 -17.23 -3.98 13.86
CA LYS A 71 -18.17 -5.08 13.75
C LYS A 71 -18.94 -4.92 12.44
N VAL A 72 -18.96 -5.98 11.63
CA VAL A 72 -19.77 -6.01 10.41
C VAL A 72 -21.22 -6.32 10.79
N LEU A 73 -22.15 -5.48 10.35
CA LEU A 73 -23.58 -5.63 10.65
C LEU A 73 -24.35 -6.20 9.46
N SER A 74 -24.25 -5.59 8.28
CA SER A 74 -24.98 -6.07 7.10
C SER A 74 -24.27 -5.73 5.80
N HIS A 75 -24.49 -6.60 4.82
CA HIS A 75 -24.01 -6.43 3.46
C HIS A 75 -25.17 -6.06 2.54
N LYS A 76 -24.98 -5.07 1.69
CA LYS A 76 -25.93 -4.63 0.67
C LYS A 76 -25.22 -4.64 -0.69
N PRO A 77 -25.32 -5.76 -1.42
CA PRO A 77 -24.75 -5.86 -2.76
C PRO A 77 -25.33 -4.82 -3.71
N ALA A 78 -24.54 -4.48 -4.73
CA ALA A 78 -25.01 -3.64 -5.81
C ALA A 78 -26.15 -4.32 -6.58
N ARG A 79 -27.17 -3.55 -6.96
CA ARG A 79 -28.29 -4.06 -7.77
C ARG A 79 -27.92 -4.23 -9.24
N ASN A 80 -26.90 -3.51 -9.71
CA ASN A 80 -26.42 -3.51 -11.08
C ASN A 80 -24.87 -3.52 -11.09
N LYS A 81 -24.29 -3.83 -12.25
CA LYS A 81 -22.83 -4.02 -12.41
C LYS A 81 -22.00 -2.76 -12.13
N SER A 82 -22.60 -1.58 -12.22
CA SER A 82 -21.97 -0.27 -11.96
C SER A 82 -22.29 0.30 -10.58
N GLY A 83 -23.08 -0.41 -9.77
CA GLY A 83 -23.50 0.07 -8.46
C GLY A 83 -22.45 -0.20 -7.40
N ALA A 84 -22.39 0.66 -6.40
CA ALA A 84 -21.51 0.46 -5.26
C ALA A 84 -22.04 -0.62 -4.31
N TYR A 85 -21.15 -1.51 -3.87
CA TYR A 85 -21.39 -2.45 -2.78
C TYR A 85 -21.27 -1.71 -1.44
N ARG A 86 -22.24 -1.86 -0.55
CA ARG A 86 -22.23 -1.18 0.75
C ARG A 86 -22.20 -2.19 1.89
N VAL A 87 -21.33 -1.96 2.87
CA VAL A 87 -21.27 -2.73 4.11
C VAL A 87 -21.55 -1.78 5.26
N THR A 88 -22.61 -2.05 6.04
CA THR A 88 -22.87 -1.32 7.28
C THR A 88 -22.02 -1.94 8.38
N VAL A 89 -21.24 -1.11 9.05
CA VAL A 89 -20.34 -1.50 10.14
C VAL A 89 -20.57 -0.60 11.35
N GLU A 90 -20.11 -1.06 12.50
CA GLU A 90 -20.13 -0.32 13.77
C GLU A 90 -18.73 -0.36 14.40
N ASP A 91 -18.23 0.79 14.83
CA ASP A 91 -17.02 0.90 15.64
C ASP A 91 -17.35 1.02 17.15
N ALA A 92 -16.42 1.48 17.98
CA ALA A 92 -16.66 1.60 19.41
C ALA A 92 -17.75 2.63 19.80
N LYS A 93 -18.13 3.57 18.91
CA LYS A 93 -19.04 4.67 19.23
C LYS A 93 -20.15 4.92 18.21
N THR A 94 -19.98 4.50 16.95
CA THR A 94 -20.94 4.84 15.89
C THR A 94 -21.02 3.78 14.79
N ALA A 95 -22.13 3.82 14.04
CA ALA A 95 -22.36 2.99 12.87
C ALA A 95 -22.24 3.82 11.59
N PHE A 96 -21.59 3.26 10.57
CA PHE A 96 -21.35 3.92 9.29
C PHE A 96 -21.26 2.90 8.14
N GLN A 97 -21.08 3.38 6.91
CA GLN A 97 -21.01 2.53 5.73
C GLN A 97 -19.60 2.55 5.11
N LEU A 98 -19.07 1.35 4.85
CA LEU A 98 -17.99 1.16 3.89
C LEU A 98 -18.62 1.03 2.51
N VAL A 99 -18.09 1.78 1.54
CA VAL A 99 -18.59 1.81 0.17
C VAL A 99 -17.48 1.33 -0.77
N PHE A 100 -17.77 0.31 -1.56
CA PHE A 100 -16.85 -0.27 -2.55
C PHE A 100 -17.43 -0.04 -3.95
N PHE A 101 -16.62 0.50 -4.86
CA PHE A 101 -17.00 0.86 -6.23
C PHE A 101 -16.43 -0.10 -7.26
#